data_AF-A0A9E2R9N5-F1
#
_entry.id   AF-A0A9E2R9N5-F1
#
_cell.length_a   1.000
_cell.length_b   1.000
_cell.length_c   1.000
_cell.angle_alpha   90.00
_cell.angle_beta   90.00
_cell.angle_gamma   90.00
#
_symmetry.space_group_name_H-M   'P 1'
#
loop_
_entity.id
_entity.type
_entity.pdbx_description
1 polymer ?
#
loop_
_entity_poly.entity_id
_entity_poly.type
_entity_poly.pdbx_seq_one_letter_code
_entity_poly.pdbx_strand_id
1 'polypeptide(L)'
;MPKTASAILLAFALSTAAVQHHAMAQGLPTALATTPVLSDAQKAELNDFVAKQKPLLSDRDKVKSARDAILAPLAQTNVSATFRSELWKAVSDSAKGLIASGDEVLAVNGYRLAGEIATDSSVETLFAGLKSDKVAIRYVAAFGIRRAFEATTANAPALGRDKAVDLLRALAAAAGTEKDAHCFDAMIQAIAAGGSERQQIEGLRPQALRTLCAVAGKKAGDLGTKLADSTSLEALIRAQTILRDSFAKEQSPAWLDDAVTLAGDSLAYIYRIIKAGELASGKPGAPADVVEARRAARRVPLALVAAAESTITLARQAKSGNANPTSFADLLRRAEVDVDANVLTDIEGLIGQNGALKSEFKIAADRFKLN
;
A
#
# COMPACT_ATOMS: atom_id res chain seq x y z
N MET A 1 -23.73 -65.57 71.13
CA MET A 1 -25.16 -65.20 71.02
C MET A 1 -25.32 -63.77 71.54
N PRO A 2 -26.13 -62.86 70.96
CA PRO A 2 -26.65 -62.70 69.58
C PRO A 2 -26.24 -61.31 68.95
N LYS A 3 -26.21 -61.17 67.61
CA LYS A 3 -27.07 -60.31 66.74
C LYS A 3 -27.09 -58.80 67.12
N THR A 4 -26.90 -57.79 66.25
CA THR A 4 -27.36 -57.55 64.86
C THR A 4 -26.92 -56.14 64.39
N ALA A 5 -26.69 -55.96 63.08
CA ALA A 5 -27.10 -54.81 62.22
C ALA A 5 -26.47 -53.41 62.50
N SER A 6 -26.19 -52.47 61.59
CA SER A 6 -26.45 -52.19 60.16
C SER A 6 -25.33 -51.24 59.68
N ALA A 7 -24.63 -51.47 58.57
CA ALA A 7 -24.92 -50.90 57.24
C ALA A 7 -25.40 -49.44 57.21
N ILE A 8 -24.48 -48.48 56.96
CA ILE A 8 -24.76 -47.24 56.19
C ILE A 8 -23.54 -46.95 55.29
N LEU A 9 -23.64 -47.42 54.06
CA LEU A 9 -22.83 -46.99 52.91
C LEU A 9 -23.64 -45.87 52.26
N LEU A 10 -23.29 -44.60 52.49
CA LEU A 10 -23.94 -43.49 51.80
C LEU A 10 -23.06 -43.04 50.63
N ALA A 11 -23.56 -43.31 49.44
CA ALA A 11 -22.98 -42.95 48.16
C ALA A 11 -22.92 -41.41 47.99
N PHE A 12 -21.71 -40.89 47.79
CA PHE A 12 -21.46 -39.55 47.27
C PHE A 12 -20.84 -39.68 45.87
N ALA A 13 -21.65 -40.14 44.93
CA ALA A 13 -21.32 -40.16 43.52
C ALA A 13 -22.57 -39.70 42.79
N LEU A 14 -22.66 -38.40 42.47
CA LEU A 14 -23.45 -37.82 41.37
C LEU A 14 -23.41 -36.29 41.53
N SER A 15 -22.49 -35.61 40.83
CA SER A 15 -22.63 -34.22 40.34
C SER A 15 -21.31 -33.69 39.74
N THR A 16 -20.76 -34.35 38.72
CA THR A 16 -19.60 -33.82 37.96
C THR A 16 -19.80 -33.85 36.44
N ALA A 17 -21.04 -33.92 35.96
CA ALA A 17 -21.35 -33.94 34.53
C ALA A 17 -22.37 -32.86 34.15
N ALA A 18 -22.03 -31.57 34.34
CA ALA A 18 -22.86 -30.47 33.83
C ALA A 18 -22.08 -29.16 33.56
N VAL A 19 -20.79 -29.23 33.22
CA VAL A 19 -20.00 -28.04 32.83
C VAL A 19 -19.20 -28.32 31.53
N GLN A 20 -19.87 -28.68 30.44
CA GLN A 20 -19.18 -28.85 29.13
C GLN A 20 -19.94 -28.29 27.90
N HIS A 21 -20.93 -27.40 28.07
CA HIS A 21 -21.71 -26.88 26.93
C HIS A 21 -21.53 -25.39 26.59
N HIS A 22 -20.48 -24.73 27.10
CA HIS A 22 -20.11 -23.37 26.64
C HIS A 22 -18.86 -23.33 25.73
N ALA A 23 -18.40 -24.48 25.23
CA ALA A 23 -17.14 -24.62 24.49
C ALA A 23 -17.20 -24.26 22.98
N MET A 24 -18.30 -23.65 22.50
CA MET A 24 -18.52 -23.43 21.05
C MET A 24 -18.13 -22.02 20.56
N ALA A 25 -17.67 -21.12 21.44
CA ALA A 25 -17.26 -19.77 21.03
C ALA A 25 -16.09 -19.18 21.84
N GLN A 26 -15.28 -20.02 22.50
CA GLN A 26 -14.07 -19.53 23.15
C GLN A 26 -13.02 -19.27 22.06
N GLY A 27 -12.81 -17.99 21.74
CA GLY A 27 -11.72 -17.55 20.87
C GLY A 27 -10.36 -17.90 21.48
N LEU A 28 -9.30 -17.80 20.66
CA LEU A 28 -7.93 -18.03 21.11
C LEU A 28 -7.58 -17.07 22.27
N PRO A 29 -6.97 -17.54 23.38
CA PRO A 29 -6.56 -16.66 24.47
C PRO A 29 -5.69 -15.50 23.98
N THR A 30 -6.00 -14.28 24.38
CA THR A 30 -5.30 -13.07 23.92
C THR A 30 -3.80 -13.12 24.23
N ALA A 31 -3.44 -13.65 25.40
CA ALA A 31 -2.05 -13.81 25.82
C ALA A 31 -1.20 -14.64 24.85
N LEU A 32 -1.80 -15.56 24.08
CA LEU A 32 -1.08 -16.39 23.12
C LEU A 32 -0.47 -15.53 22.00
N ALA A 33 -1.20 -14.52 21.51
CA ALA A 33 -0.75 -13.65 20.42
C ALA A 33 0.45 -12.76 20.79
N THR A 34 0.57 -12.39 22.07
CA THR A 34 1.63 -11.49 22.56
C THR A 34 2.82 -12.24 23.17
N THR A 35 2.74 -13.58 23.28
CA THR A 35 3.78 -14.38 23.93
C THR A 35 5.03 -14.47 23.01
N PRO A 36 6.24 -14.10 23.49
CA PRO A 36 7.46 -14.16 22.68
C PRO A 36 7.88 -15.58 22.26
N VAL A 37 7.62 -16.57 23.11
CA VAL A 37 7.96 -17.99 22.88
C VAL A 37 6.76 -18.86 23.23
N LEU A 38 6.18 -19.56 22.25
CA LEU A 38 5.04 -20.44 22.47
C LEU A 38 5.51 -21.82 22.96
N SER A 39 4.91 -22.30 24.05
CA SER A 39 5.06 -23.69 24.50
C SER A 39 4.37 -24.65 23.53
N ASP A 40 4.70 -25.94 23.61
CA ASP A 40 4.08 -26.93 22.72
C ASP A 40 2.57 -27.09 22.96
N ALA A 41 2.11 -26.89 24.20
CA ALA A 41 0.69 -26.84 24.52
C ALA A 41 0.00 -25.63 23.84
N GLN A 42 0.65 -24.45 23.83
CA GLN A 42 0.12 -23.27 23.14
C GLN A 42 0.13 -23.44 21.62
N LYS A 43 1.14 -24.10 21.04
CA LYS A 43 1.16 -24.44 19.61
C LYS A 43 0.04 -25.42 19.26
N ALA A 44 -0.21 -26.42 20.10
CA ALA A 44 -1.31 -27.36 19.93
C ALA A 44 -2.67 -26.62 19.96
N GLU A 45 -2.86 -25.74 20.94
CA GLU A 45 -4.07 -24.91 21.03
C GLU A 45 -4.30 -24.03 19.78
N LEU A 46 -3.23 -23.41 19.27
CA LEU A 46 -3.28 -22.65 18.01
C LEU A 46 -3.65 -23.53 16.81
N ASN A 47 -3.05 -24.72 16.71
CA ASN A 47 -3.34 -25.66 15.63
C ASN A 47 -4.80 -26.16 15.69
N ASP A 48 -5.32 -26.47 16.87
CA ASP A 48 -6.71 -26.87 17.08
C ASP A 48 -7.68 -25.74 16.72
N PHE A 49 -7.34 -24.50 17.09
CA PHE A 49 -8.11 -23.33 16.69
C PHE A 49 -8.18 -23.18 15.17
N VAL A 50 -7.03 -23.27 14.47
CA VAL A 50 -7.00 -23.17 13.00
C VAL A 50 -7.70 -24.36 12.35
N ALA A 51 -7.53 -25.58 12.86
CA ALA A 51 -8.16 -26.79 12.35
C ALA A 51 -9.69 -26.70 12.32
N LYS A 52 -10.31 -26.06 13.33
CA LYS A 52 -11.76 -25.78 13.36
C LYS A 52 -12.21 -24.85 12.23
N GLN A 53 -11.33 -23.95 11.77
CA GLN A 53 -11.63 -22.99 10.70
C GLN A 53 -11.31 -23.54 9.30
N LYS A 54 -10.38 -24.50 9.17
CA LYS A 54 -9.93 -25.03 7.86
C LYS A 54 -11.05 -25.49 6.93
N PRO A 55 -12.05 -26.27 7.36
CA PRO A 55 -13.14 -26.70 6.48
C PRO A 55 -13.97 -25.53 5.92
N LEU A 56 -14.06 -24.44 6.69
CA LEU A 56 -14.83 -23.25 6.34
C LEU A 56 -14.08 -22.35 5.35
N LEU A 57 -12.76 -22.47 5.24
CA LEU A 57 -11.97 -21.72 4.26
C LEU A 57 -12.25 -22.17 2.82
N SER A 58 -12.56 -23.45 2.61
CA SER A 58 -12.88 -24.00 1.28
C SER A 58 -14.31 -23.73 0.84
N ASP A 59 -15.17 -23.26 1.74
CA ASP A 59 -16.57 -22.91 1.47
C ASP A 59 -16.66 -21.44 1.07
N ARG A 60 -17.11 -21.17 -0.16
CA ARG A 60 -17.15 -19.80 -0.74
C ARG A 60 -17.98 -18.82 0.09
N ASP A 61 -19.02 -19.28 0.77
CA ASP A 61 -19.90 -18.42 1.56
C ASP A 61 -19.34 -18.17 2.96
N LYS A 62 -18.50 -19.09 3.47
CA LYS A 62 -17.95 -19.03 4.84
C LYS A 62 -16.49 -18.60 4.90
N VAL A 63 -15.77 -18.61 3.77
CA VAL A 63 -14.33 -18.29 3.70
C VAL A 63 -14.00 -16.94 4.35
N LYS A 64 -14.86 -15.94 4.16
CA LYS A 64 -14.67 -14.60 4.75
C LYS A 64 -14.70 -14.67 6.28
N SER A 65 -15.72 -15.32 6.84
CA SER A 65 -15.88 -15.45 8.29
C SER A 65 -14.76 -16.28 8.91
N ALA A 66 -14.36 -17.37 8.26
CA ALA A 66 -13.27 -18.24 8.69
C ALA A 66 -11.93 -17.49 8.68
N ARG A 67 -11.65 -16.76 7.60
CA ARG A 67 -10.47 -15.87 7.48
C ARG A 67 -10.47 -14.84 8.60
N ASP A 68 -11.58 -14.14 8.81
CA ASP A 68 -11.66 -13.07 9.80
C ASP A 68 -11.46 -13.63 11.23
N ALA A 69 -11.96 -14.85 11.52
CA ALA A 69 -11.69 -15.54 12.78
C ALA A 69 -10.20 -15.88 12.95
N ILE A 70 -9.55 -16.41 11.92
CA ILE A 70 -8.12 -16.74 11.94
C ILE A 70 -7.25 -15.50 12.15
N LEU A 71 -7.63 -14.36 11.56
CA LEU A 71 -6.88 -13.11 11.63
C LEU A 71 -7.21 -12.27 12.87
N ALA A 72 -8.32 -12.52 13.56
CA ALA A 72 -8.74 -11.73 14.72
C ALA A 72 -7.67 -11.56 15.81
N PRO A 73 -6.84 -12.59 16.15
CA PRO A 73 -5.74 -12.41 17.11
C PRO A 73 -4.69 -11.38 16.68
N LEU A 74 -4.53 -11.13 15.37
CA LEU A 74 -3.56 -10.17 14.83
C LEU A 74 -4.00 -8.71 14.97
N ALA A 75 -5.26 -8.45 15.32
CA ALA A 75 -5.77 -7.10 15.59
C ALA A 75 -5.30 -6.54 16.93
N GLN A 76 -4.67 -7.37 17.76
CA GLN A 76 -4.11 -6.96 19.04
C GLN A 76 -2.83 -6.13 18.84
N THR A 77 -2.50 -5.32 19.84
CA THR A 77 -1.20 -4.63 19.91
C THR A 77 -0.12 -5.59 20.41
N ASN A 78 1.13 -5.40 19.98
CA ASN A 78 2.30 -6.18 20.43
C ASN A 78 2.21 -7.68 20.09
N VAL A 79 1.61 -8.01 18.94
CA VAL A 79 1.59 -9.39 18.43
C VAL A 79 3.03 -9.82 18.15
N SER A 80 3.42 -10.99 18.67
CA SER A 80 4.78 -11.48 18.55
C SER A 80 5.10 -12.03 17.16
N ALA A 81 6.36 -11.90 16.73
CA ALA A 81 6.83 -12.47 15.48
C ALA A 81 6.70 -14.01 15.46
N THR A 82 6.93 -14.65 16.62
CA THR A 82 6.75 -16.09 16.84
C THR A 82 5.30 -16.50 16.59
N PHE A 83 4.33 -15.78 17.15
CA PHE A 83 2.90 -16.08 16.94
C PHE A 83 2.52 -16.01 15.46
N ARG A 84 2.93 -14.95 14.75
CA ARG A 84 2.69 -14.80 13.30
C ARG A 84 3.28 -15.97 12.51
N SER A 85 4.48 -16.39 12.87
CA SER A 85 5.18 -17.51 12.22
C SER A 85 4.47 -18.85 12.44
N GLU A 86 4.07 -19.15 13.67
CA GLU A 86 3.34 -20.39 13.98
C GLU A 86 1.91 -20.36 13.39
N LEU A 87 1.24 -19.21 13.38
CA LEU A 87 -0.06 -19.04 12.73
C LEU A 87 0.04 -19.31 11.23
N TRP A 88 1.06 -18.77 10.55
CA TRP A 88 1.29 -19.06 9.14
C TRP A 88 1.52 -20.55 8.90
N LYS A 89 2.40 -21.20 9.68
CA LYS A 89 2.66 -22.65 9.55
C LYS A 89 1.35 -23.43 9.62
N ALA A 90 0.49 -23.12 10.59
CA ALA A 90 -0.79 -23.81 10.79
C ALA A 90 -1.78 -23.65 9.62
N VAL A 91 -1.80 -22.50 8.94
CA VAL A 91 -2.77 -22.17 7.88
C VAL A 91 -2.21 -22.24 6.45
N SER A 92 -0.88 -22.34 6.29
CA SER A 92 -0.20 -22.12 5.00
C SER A 92 -0.69 -23.04 3.87
N ASP A 93 -0.87 -24.33 4.14
CA ASP A 93 -1.38 -25.28 3.14
C ASP A 93 -2.79 -24.95 2.69
N SER A 94 -3.67 -24.57 3.63
CA SER A 94 -5.02 -24.14 3.31
C SER A 94 -5.00 -22.85 2.48
N ALA A 95 -4.21 -21.85 2.89
CA ALA A 95 -4.09 -20.59 2.15
C ALA A 95 -3.56 -20.81 0.72
N LYS A 96 -2.54 -21.66 0.54
CA LYS A 96 -2.01 -22.04 -0.78
C LYS A 96 -3.05 -22.80 -1.61
N GLY A 97 -3.83 -23.69 -0.99
CA GLY A 97 -4.95 -24.37 -1.63
C GLY A 97 -6.02 -23.40 -2.14
N LEU A 98 -6.35 -22.36 -1.36
CA LEU A 98 -7.28 -21.30 -1.80
C LEU A 98 -6.74 -20.56 -3.03
N ILE A 99 -5.46 -20.18 -3.02
CA ILE A 99 -4.79 -19.49 -4.14
C ILE A 99 -4.80 -20.37 -5.39
N ALA A 100 -4.55 -21.68 -5.25
CA ALA A 100 -4.49 -22.64 -6.35
C ALA A 100 -5.86 -23.13 -6.84
N SER A 101 -6.97 -22.79 -6.15
CA SER A 101 -8.30 -23.33 -6.42
C SER A 101 -8.89 -22.95 -7.79
N GLY A 102 -8.36 -21.90 -8.43
CA GLY A 102 -8.90 -21.33 -9.66
C GLY A 102 -10.09 -20.39 -9.44
N ASP A 103 -10.80 -20.49 -8.31
CA ASP A 103 -11.86 -19.56 -7.90
C ASP A 103 -11.24 -18.25 -7.40
N GLU A 104 -11.63 -17.13 -8.01
CA GLU A 104 -11.06 -15.82 -7.71
C GLU A 104 -11.40 -15.35 -6.28
N VAL A 105 -12.61 -15.64 -5.78
CA VAL A 105 -13.02 -15.26 -4.42
C VAL A 105 -12.18 -16.00 -3.40
N LEU A 106 -11.99 -17.31 -3.58
CA LEU A 106 -11.13 -18.10 -2.69
C LEU A 106 -9.67 -17.63 -2.75
N ALA A 107 -9.14 -17.42 -3.95
CA ALA A 107 -7.76 -16.95 -4.12
C ALA A 107 -7.52 -15.60 -3.44
N VAL A 108 -8.43 -14.64 -3.58
CA VAL A 108 -8.39 -13.34 -2.87
C VAL A 108 -8.29 -13.53 -1.35
N ASN A 109 -9.03 -14.47 -0.79
CA ASN A 109 -8.96 -14.75 0.65
C ASN A 109 -7.62 -15.37 1.06
N GLY A 110 -7.04 -16.25 0.25
CA GLY A 110 -5.71 -16.81 0.47
C GLY A 110 -4.61 -15.74 0.46
N TYR A 111 -4.61 -14.85 -0.54
CA TYR A 111 -3.69 -13.70 -0.59
C TYR A 111 -3.86 -12.76 0.61
N ARG A 112 -5.10 -12.54 1.06
CA ARG A 112 -5.36 -11.70 2.24
C ARG A 112 -4.83 -12.31 3.53
N LEU A 113 -4.97 -13.64 3.73
CA LEU A 113 -4.34 -14.33 4.87
C LEU A 113 -2.83 -14.11 4.87
N ALA A 114 -2.18 -14.30 3.72
CA ALA A 114 -0.74 -14.12 3.59
C ALA A 114 -0.30 -12.68 3.93
N GLY A 115 -0.97 -11.67 3.38
CA GLY A 115 -0.64 -10.27 3.62
C GLY A 115 -0.81 -9.81 5.06
N GLU A 116 -1.87 -10.24 5.74
CA GLU A 116 -2.16 -9.82 7.13
C GLU A 116 -1.25 -10.54 8.15
N ILE A 117 -0.82 -11.79 7.85
CA ILE A 117 0.10 -12.55 8.72
C ILE A 117 1.54 -12.01 8.63
N ALA A 118 1.99 -11.60 7.44
CA ALA A 118 3.21 -10.79 7.25
C ALA A 118 4.51 -11.42 7.77
N THR A 119 4.70 -12.72 7.56
CA THR A 119 5.97 -13.46 7.74
C THR A 119 6.69 -13.63 6.41
N ASP A 120 8.00 -13.90 6.42
CA ASP A 120 8.81 -14.19 5.22
C ASP A 120 8.15 -15.20 4.27
N SER A 121 7.73 -16.35 4.79
CA SER A 121 7.13 -17.41 3.99
C SER A 121 5.68 -17.14 3.58
N SER A 122 4.97 -16.25 4.29
CA SER A 122 3.63 -15.82 3.88
C SER A 122 3.70 -14.86 2.70
N VAL A 123 4.61 -13.88 2.74
CA VAL A 123 4.72 -12.87 1.68
C VAL A 123 5.27 -13.45 0.37
N GLU A 124 5.99 -14.57 0.43
CA GLU A 124 6.42 -15.30 -0.77
C GLU A 124 5.25 -15.68 -1.68
N THR A 125 4.08 -15.96 -1.09
CA THR A 125 2.88 -16.27 -1.88
C THR A 125 2.38 -15.06 -2.67
N LEU A 126 2.58 -13.84 -2.16
CA LEU A 126 2.12 -12.59 -2.78
C LEU A 126 2.87 -12.29 -4.08
N PHE A 127 4.13 -12.75 -4.22
CA PHE A 127 4.91 -12.56 -5.45
C PHE A 127 4.23 -13.19 -6.68
N ALA A 128 3.61 -14.35 -6.52
CA ALA A 128 2.87 -15.00 -7.60
C ALA A 128 1.64 -14.19 -7.98
N GLY A 129 0.95 -13.60 -7.00
CA GLY A 129 -0.25 -12.79 -7.23
C GLY A 129 0.02 -11.53 -8.05
N LEU A 130 1.16 -10.87 -7.85
CA LEU A 130 1.57 -9.70 -8.66
C LEU A 130 1.75 -10.02 -10.15
N LYS A 131 2.00 -11.30 -10.48
CA LYS A 131 2.22 -11.78 -11.86
C LYS A 131 0.98 -12.41 -12.49
N SER A 132 -0.16 -12.42 -11.77
CA SER A 132 -1.39 -13.01 -12.28
C SER A 132 -1.94 -12.24 -13.49
N ASP A 133 -2.51 -12.95 -14.45
CA ASP A 133 -3.30 -12.40 -15.55
C ASP A 133 -4.58 -11.71 -15.06
N LYS A 134 -5.16 -12.17 -13.94
CA LYS A 134 -6.37 -11.61 -13.33
C LYS A 134 -6.07 -10.32 -12.57
N VAL A 135 -6.76 -9.23 -12.98
CA VAL A 135 -6.64 -7.90 -12.36
C VAL A 135 -6.93 -7.93 -10.86
N ALA A 136 -8.02 -8.59 -10.44
CA ALA A 136 -8.40 -8.70 -9.04
C ALA A 136 -7.31 -9.36 -8.17
N ILE A 137 -6.61 -10.36 -8.71
CA ILE A 137 -5.53 -11.04 -8.00
C ILE A 137 -4.30 -10.13 -7.87
N ARG A 138 -3.91 -9.41 -8.93
CA ARG A 138 -2.81 -8.43 -8.85
C ARG A 138 -3.10 -7.32 -7.85
N TYR A 139 -4.32 -6.78 -7.88
CA TYR A 139 -4.78 -5.76 -6.94
C TYR A 139 -4.70 -6.25 -5.49
N VAL A 140 -5.24 -7.44 -5.21
CA VAL A 140 -5.24 -8.00 -3.86
C VAL A 140 -3.83 -8.39 -3.40
N ALA A 141 -2.96 -8.86 -4.29
CA ALA A 141 -1.57 -9.12 -3.95
C ALA A 141 -0.85 -7.83 -3.55
N ALA A 142 -1.00 -6.74 -4.31
CA ALA A 142 -0.45 -5.44 -3.95
C ALA A 142 -0.99 -4.94 -2.59
N PHE A 143 -2.29 -5.05 -2.37
CA PHE A 143 -2.91 -4.71 -1.08
C PHE A 143 -2.42 -5.61 0.07
N GLY A 144 -2.20 -6.90 -0.18
CA GLY A 144 -1.61 -7.83 0.78
C GLY A 144 -0.20 -7.41 1.19
N ILE A 145 0.62 -6.96 0.22
CA ILE A 145 1.97 -6.45 0.52
C ILE A 145 1.90 -5.16 1.32
N ARG A 146 0.95 -4.26 1.00
CA ARG A 146 0.68 -3.07 1.82
C ARG A 146 0.40 -3.45 3.28
N ARG A 147 -0.50 -4.42 3.51
CA ARG A 147 -0.80 -4.91 4.87
C ARG A 147 0.40 -5.53 5.56
N ALA A 148 1.25 -6.23 4.82
CA ALA A 148 2.49 -6.78 5.37
C ALA A 148 3.43 -5.67 5.87
N PHE A 149 3.62 -4.60 5.10
CA PHE A 149 4.42 -3.45 5.57
C PHE A 149 3.75 -2.69 6.72
N GLU A 150 2.42 -2.53 6.71
CA GLU A 150 1.71 -1.90 7.83
C GLU A 150 1.89 -2.73 9.12
N ALA A 151 1.86 -4.06 9.03
CA ALA A 151 2.08 -4.95 10.17
C ALA A 151 3.46 -4.76 10.81
N THR A 152 4.52 -4.48 10.03
CA THR A 152 5.87 -4.21 10.55
C THR A 152 6.02 -2.82 11.16
N THR A 153 5.06 -1.91 10.94
CA THR A 153 5.02 -0.61 11.63
C THR A 153 4.28 -0.68 12.97
N ALA A 154 3.32 -1.60 13.10
CA ALA A 154 2.46 -1.72 14.27
C ALA A 154 2.99 -2.69 15.33
N ASN A 155 3.79 -3.69 14.95
CA ASN A 155 4.26 -4.76 15.82
C ASN A 155 5.70 -5.14 15.50
N ALA A 156 6.33 -5.93 16.37
CA ALA A 156 7.64 -6.53 16.12
C ALA A 156 7.62 -7.29 14.77
N PRO A 157 8.54 -7.02 13.83
CA PRO A 157 8.46 -7.59 12.48
C PRO A 157 8.68 -9.10 12.49
N ALA A 158 7.74 -9.84 11.91
CA ALA A 158 7.95 -11.24 11.50
C ALA A 158 8.52 -11.35 10.08
N LEU A 159 8.55 -10.23 9.36
CA LEU A 159 9.11 -10.06 8.04
C LEU A 159 10.56 -9.57 8.18
N GLY A 160 11.50 -10.35 7.67
CA GLY A 160 12.92 -10.02 7.62
C GLY A 160 13.22 -8.93 6.60
N ARG A 161 14.34 -8.24 6.82
CA ARG A 161 14.80 -7.12 5.97
C ARG A 161 14.95 -7.52 4.50
N ASP A 162 15.63 -8.62 4.22
CA ASP A 162 15.92 -9.04 2.83
C ASP A 162 14.62 -9.32 2.07
N LYS A 163 13.66 -10.00 2.71
CA LYS A 163 12.34 -10.28 2.12
C LYS A 163 11.52 -9.01 1.92
N ALA A 164 11.56 -8.06 2.86
CA ALA A 164 10.92 -6.77 2.68
C ALA A 164 11.49 -5.99 1.48
N VAL A 165 12.81 -6.04 1.28
CA VAL A 165 13.48 -5.45 0.12
C VAL A 165 13.09 -6.17 -1.18
N ASP A 166 12.99 -7.49 -1.18
CA ASP A 166 12.56 -8.25 -2.35
C ASP A 166 11.11 -7.97 -2.73
N LEU A 167 10.22 -7.81 -1.74
CA LEU A 167 8.84 -7.35 -1.97
C LEU A 167 8.80 -5.99 -2.65
N LEU A 168 9.62 -5.05 -2.17
CA LEU A 168 9.70 -3.72 -2.75
C LEU A 168 10.18 -3.76 -4.20
N ARG A 169 11.20 -4.57 -4.51
CA ARG A 169 11.68 -4.78 -5.89
C ARG A 169 10.61 -5.41 -6.77
N ALA A 170 9.89 -6.41 -6.28
CA ALA A 170 8.83 -7.08 -7.03
C ALA A 170 7.65 -6.13 -7.31
N LEU A 171 7.26 -5.31 -6.34
CA LEU A 171 6.26 -4.25 -6.53
C LEU A 171 6.71 -3.24 -7.59
N ALA A 172 7.97 -2.81 -7.56
CA ALA A 172 8.51 -1.87 -8.53
C ALA A 172 8.47 -2.43 -9.96
N ALA A 173 8.88 -3.70 -10.11
CA ALA A 173 8.84 -4.38 -11.40
C ALA A 173 7.40 -4.54 -11.93
N ALA A 174 6.47 -4.95 -11.07
CA ALA A 174 5.05 -5.09 -11.42
C ALA A 174 4.46 -3.73 -11.82
N ALA A 175 4.64 -2.70 -10.99
CA ALA A 175 4.10 -1.36 -11.23
C ALA A 175 4.67 -0.71 -12.49
N GLY A 176 5.93 -0.99 -12.84
CA GLY A 176 6.56 -0.48 -14.05
C GLY A 176 5.94 -1.00 -15.36
N THR A 177 5.14 -2.08 -15.30
CA THR A 177 4.47 -2.70 -16.45
C THR A 177 2.94 -2.75 -16.32
N GLU A 178 2.39 -2.30 -15.18
CA GLU A 178 0.96 -2.37 -14.90
C GLU A 178 0.17 -1.38 -15.77
N LYS A 179 -0.90 -1.90 -16.37
CA LYS A 179 -1.79 -1.16 -17.26
C LYS A 179 -3.08 -0.75 -16.57
N ASP A 180 -3.55 -1.53 -15.61
CA ASP A 180 -4.74 -1.23 -14.83
C ASP A 180 -4.44 -0.15 -13.77
N ALA A 181 -5.22 0.93 -13.79
CA ALA A 181 -4.98 2.08 -12.93
C ALA A 181 -5.20 1.78 -11.44
N HIS A 182 -6.18 0.93 -11.10
CA HIS A 182 -6.45 0.55 -9.71
C HIS A 182 -5.35 -0.34 -9.16
N CYS A 183 -4.84 -1.29 -9.95
CA CYS A 183 -3.66 -2.07 -9.59
C CYS A 183 -2.44 -1.17 -9.39
N PHE A 184 -2.21 -0.21 -10.28
CA PHE A 184 -1.10 0.73 -10.14
C PHE A 184 -1.21 1.56 -8.84
N ASP A 185 -2.38 2.13 -8.54
CA ASP A 185 -2.59 2.85 -7.27
C ASP A 185 -2.39 1.93 -6.05
N ALA A 186 -2.88 0.69 -6.08
CA ALA A 186 -2.64 -0.27 -5.01
C ALA A 186 -1.14 -0.56 -4.78
N MET A 187 -0.36 -0.66 -5.86
CA MET A 187 1.10 -0.85 -5.77
C MET A 187 1.80 0.41 -5.22
N ILE A 188 1.37 1.60 -5.62
CA ILE A 188 1.85 2.88 -5.07
C ILE A 188 1.59 2.95 -3.56
N GLN A 189 0.38 2.58 -3.12
CA GLN A 189 0.04 2.54 -1.70
C GLN A 189 0.86 1.49 -0.94
N ALA A 190 1.16 0.34 -1.54
CA ALA A 190 2.00 -0.69 -0.94
C ALA A 190 3.45 -0.21 -0.76
N ILE A 191 4.04 0.39 -1.80
CA ILE A 191 5.38 0.99 -1.74
C ILE A 191 5.41 2.08 -0.65
N ALA A 192 4.39 2.93 -0.60
CA ALA A 192 4.24 3.98 0.40
C ALA A 192 4.22 3.46 1.84
N ALA A 193 3.54 2.34 2.09
CA ALA A 193 3.53 1.71 3.42
C ALA A 193 4.93 1.28 3.87
N GLY A 194 5.76 0.79 2.94
CA GLY A 194 7.18 0.52 3.20
C GLY A 194 7.99 1.78 3.53
N GLY A 195 7.55 2.95 3.04
CA GLY A 195 8.12 4.28 3.29
C GLY A 195 7.63 4.97 4.57
N SER A 196 6.82 4.31 5.39
CA SER A 196 6.31 4.85 6.65
C SER A 196 7.43 5.21 7.62
N GLU A 197 7.27 6.30 8.36
CA GLU A 197 8.19 6.73 9.43
C GLU A 197 8.24 5.75 10.60
N ARG A 198 7.14 5.03 10.85
CA ARG A 198 7.08 4.04 11.93
C ARG A 198 7.67 2.70 11.52
N GLN A 199 8.31 2.63 10.34
CA GLN A 199 8.89 1.40 9.84
C GLN A 199 10.03 0.93 10.75
N GLN A 200 9.92 -0.30 11.24
CA GLN A 200 10.89 -0.89 12.16
C GLN A 200 12.01 -1.65 11.44
N ILE A 201 11.84 -1.95 10.14
CA ILE A 201 12.87 -2.58 9.32
C ILE A 201 13.90 -1.54 8.88
N GLU A 202 15.13 -1.68 9.39
CA GLU A 202 16.25 -0.79 9.10
C GLU A 202 16.50 -0.62 7.60
N GLY A 203 16.63 0.64 7.15
CA GLY A 203 16.93 0.99 5.76
C GLY A 203 15.77 0.84 4.77
N LEU A 204 14.66 0.21 5.16
CA LEU A 204 13.53 -0.03 4.25
C LEU A 204 12.86 1.28 3.83
N ARG A 205 12.64 2.22 4.77
CA ARG A 205 12.00 3.51 4.50
C ARG A 205 12.65 4.29 3.35
N PRO A 206 13.94 4.67 3.42
CA PRO A 206 14.56 5.44 2.34
C PRO A 206 14.56 4.66 1.02
N GLN A 207 14.69 3.33 1.04
CA GLN A 207 14.61 2.53 -0.18
C GLN A 207 13.21 2.53 -0.80
N ALA A 208 12.16 2.46 0.03
CA ALA A 208 10.78 2.52 -0.40
C ALA A 208 10.43 3.89 -1.02
N LEU A 209 10.90 4.98 -0.41
CA LEU A 209 10.71 6.33 -0.97
C LEU A 209 11.42 6.53 -2.31
N ARG A 210 12.65 6.05 -2.48
CA ARG A 210 13.33 6.04 -3.80
C ARG A 210 12.56 5.22 -4.83
N THR A 211 12.08 4.05 -4.42
CA THR A 211 11.29 3.17 -5.29
C THR A 211 9.98 3.84 -5.71
N LEU A 212 9.33 4.54 -4.79
CA LEU A 212 8.13 5.33 -5.06
C LEU A 212 8.39 6.39 -6.12
N CYS A 213 9.46 7.19 -5.96
CA CYS A 213 9.89 8.19 -6.94
C CYS A 213 10.12 7.57 -8.32
N ALA A 214 10.88 6.47 -8.38
CA ALA A 214 11.24 5.83 -9.63
C ALA A 214 10.02 5.27 -10.38
N VAL A 215 9.12 4.57 -9.67
CA VAL A 215 7.92 3.96 -10.25
C VAL A 215 6.92 5.03 -10.71
N ALA A 216 6.62 5.99 -9.85
CA ALA A 216 5.69 7.07 -10.19
C ALA A 216 6.26 7.97 -11.31
N GLY A 217 7.56 8.26 -11.28
CA GLY A 217 8.22 9.09 -12.29
C GLY A 217 8.23 8.41 -13.65
N LYS A 218 8.52 7.09 -13.69
CA LYS A 218 8.37 6.29 -14.91
C LYS A 218 6.93 6.33 -15.44
N LYS A 219 5.92 6.12 -14.58
CA LYS A 219 4.52 6.18 -15.01
C LYS A 219 4.17 7.55 -15.60
N ALA A 220 4.52 8.65 -14.93
CA ALA A 220 4.29 10.00 -15.43
C ALA A 220 5.01 10.27 -16.76
N GLY A 221 6.24 9.77 -16.92
CA GLY A 221 7.00 9.85 -18.17
C GLY A 221 6.42 9.02 -19.32
N ASP A 222 5.78 7.89 -19.02
CA ASP A 222 5.13 7.00 -19.99
C ASP A 222 3.72 7.47 -20.41
N LEU A 223 3.09 8.35 -19.63
CA LEU A 223 1.82 8.97 -20.02
C LEU A 223 2.03 9.84 -21.28
N GLY A 224 1.19 9.63 -22.29
CA GLY A 224 1.27 10.36 -23.56
C GLY A 224 0.75 11.80 -23.48
N THR A 225 0.19 12.28 -24.58
CA THR A 225 -0.38 13.62 -24.72
C THR A 225 -1.86 13.72 -24.37
N LYS A 226 -2.51 12.59 -24.03
CA LYS A 226 -3.93 12.55 -23.63
C LYS A 226 -4.09 12.70 -22.12
N LEU A 227 -5.24 13.25 -21.71
CA LEU A 227 -5.61 13.24 -20.30
C LEU A 227 -5.75 11.78 -19.83
N ALA A 228 -4.96 11.41 -18.83
CA ALA A 228 -4.97 10.08 -18.24
C ALA A 228 -6.23 9.89 -17.39
N ASP A 229 -6.55 8.64 -17.09
CA ASP A 229 -7.64 8.33 -16.17
C ASP A 229 -7.37 8.94 -14.79
N SER A 230 -8.45 9.30 -14.08
CA SER A 230 -8.34 9.99 -12.79
C SER A 230 -7.59 9.17 -11.74
N THR A 231 -7.73 7.84 -11.76
CA THR A 231 -7.08 6.95 -10.80
C THR A 231 -5.56 6.93 -10.96
N SER A 232 -5.05 6.91 -12.19
CA SER A 232 -3.61 7.03 -12.47
C SER A 232 -3.07 8.37 -11.96
N LEU A 233 -3.80 9.47 -12.16
CA LEU A 233 -3.39 10.80 -11.68
C LEU A 233 -3.46 10.91 -10.16
N GLU A 234 -4.49 10.35 -9.52
CA GLU A 234 -4.62 10.28 -8.06
C GLU A 234 -3.47 9.49 -7.42
N ALA A 235 -3.02 8.40 -8.05
CA ALA A 235 -1.86 7.64 -7.60
C ALA A 235 -0.57 8.49 -7.65
N LEU A 236 -0.37 9.29 -8.71
CA LEU A 236 0.77 10.20 -8.82
C LEU A 236 0.71 11.33 -7.78
N ILE A 237 -0.47 11.93 -7.58
CA ILE A 237 -0.71 12.95 -6.54
C ILE A 237 -0.40 12.38 -5.16
N ARG A 238 -0.86 11.15 -4.88
CA ARG A 238 -0.60 10.45 -3.62
C ARG A 238 0.90 10.26 -3.41
N ALA A 239 1.62 9.77 -4.42
CA ALA A 239 3.06 9.56 -4.34
C ALA A 239 3.81 10.85 -3.98
N GLN A 240 3.49 11.97 -4.66
CA GLN A 240 4.10 13.27 -4.35
C GLN A 240 3.72 13.81 -2.98
N THR A 241 2.46 13.62 -2.55
CA THR A 241 1.98 14.02 -1.23
C THR A 241 2.78 13.31 -0.12
N ILE A 242 3.03 12.01 -0.26
CA ILE A 242 3.84 11.24 0.69
C ILE A 242 5.27 11.78 0.76
N LEU A 243 5.87 12.11 -0.38
CA LEU A 243 7.23 12.66 -0.43
C LEU A 243 7.30 14.06 0.20
N ARG A 244 6.32 14.92 -0.10
CA ARG A 244 6.16 16.25 0.51
C ARG A 244 6.05 16.14 2.03
N ASP A 245 5.19 15.27 2.52
CA ASP A 245 4.98 15.08 3.96
C ASP A 245 6.24 14.49 4.64
N SER A 246 7.02 13.70 3.89
CA SER A 246 8.32 13.18 4.34
C SER A 246 9.41 14.26 4.42
N PHE A 247 9.43 15.23 3.48
CA PHE A 247 10.36 16.38 3.52
C PHE A 247 10.16 17.25 4.75
N ALA A 248 8.91 17.41 5.22
CA ALA A 248 8.61 18.21 6.41
C ALA A 248 9.31 17.68 7.69
N LYS A 249 9.82 16.44 7.66
CA LYS A 249 10.40 15.75 8.81
C LYS A 249 11.88 15.41 8.64
N GLU A 250 12.41 15.51 7.42
CA GLU A 250 13.80 15.15 7.11
C GLU A 250 14.48 16.31 6.38
N GLN A 251 15.43 16.97 7.05
CA GLN A 251 16.25 18.02 6.44
C GLN A 251 17.34 17.33 5.60
N SER A 252 17.22 17.35 4.27
CA SER A 252 18.16 16.73 3.30
C SER A 252 18.08 15.20 3.17
N PRO A 253 16.93 14.64 2.75
CA PRO A 253 16.82 13.22 2.52
C PRO A 253 17.71 12.74 1.36
N ALA A 254 18.26 11.53 1.48
CA ALA A 254 19.07 10.92 0.42
C ALA A 254 18.30 10.67 -0.90
N TRP A 255 16.96 10.68 -0.84
CA TRP A 255 16.02 10.51 -1.96
C TRP A 255 15.52 11.85 -2.54
N LEU A 256 16.14 12.97 -2.17
CA LEU A 256 15.74 14.32 -2.58
C LEU A 256 15.77 14.52 -4.10
N ASP A 257 16.87 14.16 -4.77
CA ASP A 257 17.00 14.31 -6.23
C ASP A 257 15.99 13.40 -6.98
N ASP A 258 15.67 12.23 -6.43
CA ASP A 258 14.67 11.31 -6.98
C ASP A 258 13.25 11.93 -6.92
N ALA A 259 12.93 12.61 -5.81
CA ALA A 259 11.63 13.28 -5.64
C ALA A 259 11.46 14.48 -6.58
N VAL A 260 12.52 15.27 -6.78
CA VAL A 260 12.52 16.37 -7.77
C VAL A 260 12.36 15.83 -9.18
N THR A 261 12.99 14.69 -9.49
CA THR A 261 12.83 14.04 -10.79
C THR A 261 11.38 13.63 -11.03
N LEU A 262 10.71 13.00 -10.05
CA LEU A 262 9.27 12.69 -10.14
C LEU A 262 8.41 13.95 -10.36
N ALA A 263 8.67 15.01 -9.61
CA ALA A 263 7.94 16.26 -9.76
C ALA A 263 8.10 16.84 -11.17
N GLY A 264 9.33 16.84 -11.70
CA GLY A 264 9.61 17.25 -13.08
C GLY A 264 8.95 16.36 -14.13
N ASP A 265 8.93 15.03 -13.95
CA ASP A 265 8.24 14.10 -14.87
C ASP A 265 6.72 14.37 -14.90
N SER A 266 6.15 14.74 -13.75
CA SER A 266 4.73 15.08 -13.64
C SER A 266 4.40 16.42 -14.30
N LEU A 267 5.26 17.44 -14.14
CA LEU A 267 5.13 18.70 -14.86
C LEU A 267 5.31 18.51 -16.37
N ALA A 268 6.22 17.63 -16.80
CA ALA A 268 6.39 17.29 -18.22
C ALA A 268 5.11 16.68 -18.80
N TYR A 269 4.44 15.80 -18.05
CA TYR A 269 3.14 15.26 -18.44
C TYR A 269 2.08 16.36 -18.59
N ILE A 270 1.97 17.25 -17.60
CA ILE A 270 1.04 18.38 -17.65
C ILE A 270 1.31 19.29 -18.86
N TYR A 271 2.58 19.58 -19.15
CA TYR A 271 2.98 20.34 -20.34
C TYR A 271 2.47 19.68 -21.62
N ARG A 272 2.69 18.37 -21.78
CA ARG A 272 2.27 17.63 -22.98
C ARG A 272 0.76 17.70 -23.21
N ILE A 273 -0.06 17.54 -22.17
CA ILE A 273 -1.53 17.58 -22.30
C ILE A 273 -2.07 19.00 -22.54
N ILE A 274 -1.45 20.04 -21.98
CA ILE A 274 -1.82 21.44 -22.26
C ILE A 274 -1.48 21.76 -23.72
N LYS A 275 -0.26 21.43 -24.16
CA LYS A 275 0.20 21.63 -25.54
C LYS A 275 -0.65 20.89 -26.56
N ALA A 276 -1.16 19.71 -26.22
CA ALA A 276 -2.08 18.93 -27.04
C ALA A 276 -3.52 19.47 -27.03
N GLY A 277 -3.85 20.44 -26.19
CA GLY A 277 -5.19 21.03 -26.10
C GLY A 277 -6.19 20.20 -25.29
N GLU A 278 -5.75 19.16 -24.57
CA GLU A 278 -6.64 18.31 -23.75
C GLU A 278 -7.27 19.09 -22.59
N LEU A 279 -6.60 20.15 -22.12
CA LEU A 279 -7.11 21.04 -21.08
C LEU A 279 -7.70 22.35 -21.63
N ALA A 280 -8.02 22.44 -22.93
CA ALA A 280 -8.34 23.68 -23.64
C ALA A 280 -9.14 24.70 -22.82
N SER A 281 -8.55 25.87 -22.64
CA SER A 281 -9.16 27.05 -22.03
C SER A 281 -10.40 27.51 -22.81
N GLY A 282 -11.37 28.09 -22.09
CA GLY A 282 -12.58 28.69 -22.64
C GLY A 282 -12.26 29.61 -23.82
N LYS A 283 -13.03 29.56 -24.91
CA LYS A 283 -13.10 30.74 -25.78
C LYS A 283 -13.79 31.85 -24.97
N PRO A 284 -13.35 33.12 -25.05
CA PRO A 284 -14.12 34.23 -24.50
C PRO A 284 -15.57 34.15 -24.97
N GLY A 285 -16.53 34.24 -24.03
CA GLY A 285 -17.96 34.12 -24.33
C GLY A 285 -18.51 32.69 -24.44
N ALA A 286 -17.76 31.66 -24.03
CA ALA A 286 -18.31 30.30 -23.92
C ALA A 286 -19.47 30.25 -22.90
N PRO A 287 -20.50 29.40 -23.14
CA PRO A 287 -21.57 29.15 -22.17
C PRO A 287 -21.04 28.74 -20.78
N ALA A 288 -21.76 29.12 -19.73
CA ALA A 288 -21.32 28.93 -18.34
C ALA A 288 -21.10 27.45 -17.97
N ASP A 289 -21.94 26.56 -18.46
CA ASP A 289 -21.85 25.09 -18.30
C ASP A 289 -20.59 24.53 -18.96
N VAL A 290 -20.21 25.05 -20.13
CA VAL A 290 -18.96 24.67 -20.81
C VAL A 290 -17.73 25.14 -20.02
N VAL A 291 -17.79 26.33 -19.42
CA VAL A 291 -16.73 26.85 -18.55
C VAL A 291 -16.60 25.99 -17.27
N GLU A 292 -17.73 25.61 -16.66
CA GLU A 292 -17.76 24.75 -15.49
C GLU A 292 -17.20 23.36 -15.77
N ALA A 293 -17.61 22.72 -16.88
CA ALA A 293 -17.10 21.42 -17.30
C ALA A 293 -15.57 21.45 -17.50
N ARG A 294 -15.04 22.53 -18.09
CA ARG A 294 -13.58 22.72 -18.26
C ARG A 294 -12.85 22.89 -16.94
N ARG A 295 -13.41 23.67 -16.01
CA ARG A 295 -12.86 23.81 -14.65
C ARG A 295 -12.84 22.46 -13.92
N ALA A 296 -13.91 21.68 -14.06
CA ALA A 296 -13.99 20.33 -13.49
C ALA A 296 -12.90 19.40 -14.08
N ALA A 297 -12.70 19.42 -15.40
CA ALA A 297 -11.66 18.63 -16.06
C ALA A 297 -10.24 18.99 -15.61
N ARG A 298 -9.99 20.26 -15.24
CA ARG A 298 -8.69 20.73 -14.73
C ARG A 298 -8.43 20.38 -13.27
N ARG A 299 -9.43 19.96 -12.48
CA ARG A 299 -9.28 19.77 -11.02
C ARG A 299 -8.15 18.79 -10.66
N VAL A 300 -8.11 17.63 -11.31
CA VAL A 300 -7.10 16.60 -11.03
C VAL A 300 -5.71 17.01 -11.55
N PRO A 301 -5.55 17.49 -12.81
CA PRO A 301 -4.30 18.09 -13.28
C PRO A 301 -3.75 19.19 -12.37
N LEU A 302 -4.61 20.08 -11.87
CA LEU A 302 -4.23 21.14 -10.94
C LEU A 302 -3.67 20.59 -9.63
N ALA A 303 -4.28 19.54 -9.09
CA ALA A 303 -3.78 18.90 -7.87
C ALA A 303 -2.40 18.24 -8.09
N LEU A 304 -2.16 17.67 -9.27
CA LEU A 304 -0.86 17.10 -9.62
C LEU A 304 0.22 18.20 -9.77
N VAL A 305 -0.11 19.32 -10.41
CA VAL A 305 0.80 20.48 -10.48
C VAL A 305 1.13 20.99 -9.09
N ALA A 306 0.12 21.25 -8.25
CA ALA A 306 0.32 21.79 -6.90
C ALA A 306 1.19 20.87 -6.02
N ALA A 307 1.00 19.55 -6.14
CA ALA A 307 1.83 18.58 -5.45
C ALA A 307 3.29 18.61 -5.95
N ALA A 308 3.51 18.71 -7.27
CA ALA A 308 4.85 18.76 -7.86
C ALA A 308 5.60 20.04 -7.46
N GLU A 309 4.92 21.19 -7.50
CA GLU A 309 5.46 22.47 -7.05
C GLU A 309 5.86 22.42 -5.58
N SER A 310 4.99 21.89 -4.72
CA SER A 310 5.28 21.74 -3.29
C SER A 310 6.53 20.88 -3.06
N THR A 311 6.67 19.77 -3.79
CA THR A 311 7.86 18.91 -3.72
C THR A 311 9.12 19.65 -4.15
N ILE A 312 9.09 20.41 -5.26
CA ILE A 312 10.24 21.18 -5.76
C ILE A 312 10.64 22.28 -4.77
N THR A 313 9.67 23.03 -4.25
CA THR A 313 9.90 24.09 -3.27
C THR A 313 10.56 23.54 -2.00
N LEU A 314 10.05 22.45 -1.45
CA LEU A 314 10.64 21.82 -0.27
C LEU A 314 12.04 21.26 -0.55
N ALA A 315 12.26 20.67 -1.72
CA ALA A 315 13.58 20.17 -2.11
C ALA A 315 14.60 21.31 -2.27
N ARG A 316 14.22 22.45 -2.85
CA ARG A 316 15.06 23.65 -2.94
C ARG A 316 15.38 24.22 -1.56
N GLN A 317 14.39 24.26 -0.68
CA GLN A 317 14.57 24.68 0.71
C GLN A 317 15.54 23.75 1.44
N ALA A 318 15.39 22.43 1.30
CA ALA A 318 16.29 21.46 1.90
C ALA A 318 17.72 21.56 1.36
N LYS A 319 17.89 21.86 0.07
CA LYS A 319 19.21 21.90 -0.59
C LYS A 319 19.98 23.21 -0.40
N SER A 320 19.27 24.34 -0.43
CA SER A 320 19.87 25.68 -0.50
C SER A 320 19.37 26.66 0.56
N GLY A 321 18.41 26.26 1.38
CA GLY A 321 17.71 27.15 2.32
C GLY A 321 16.74 28.13 1.64
N ASN A 322 16.66 28.14 0.31
CA ASN A 322 15.77 29.01 -0.45
C ASN A 322 14.49 28.26 -0.87
N ALA A 323 13.34 28.74 -0.41
CA ALA A 323 12.03 28.16 -0.69
C ALA A 323 11.28 28.81 -1.87
N ASN A 324 11.95 29.62 -2.72
CA ASN A 324 11.35 30.37 -3.83
C ASN A 324 10.17 29.61 -4.49
N PRO A 325 8.92 29.98 -4.15
CA PRO A 325 7.77 29.20 -4.57
C PRO A 325 7.52 29.39 -6.07
N THR A 326 7.01 28.33 -6.70
CA THR A 326 6.44 28.38 -8.05
C THR A 326 4.93 28.63 -7.93
N SER A 327 4.28 29.10 -9.00
CA SER A 327 2.85 29.48 -8.99
C SER A 327 2.04 28.95 -10.18
N PHE A 328 2.53 27.89 -10.83
CA PHE A 328 1.88 27.20 -11.94
C PHE A 328 0.47 26.74 -11.58
N ALA A 329 0.22 26.22 -10.38
CA ALA A 329 -1.14 25.81 -9.99
C ALA A 329 -2.11 27.00 -9.93
N ASP A 330 -1.65 28.16 -9.47
CA ASP A 330 -2.45 29.38 -9.41
C ASP A 330 -2.70 29.99 -10.79
N LEU A 331 -1.71 29.90 -11.70
CA LEU A 331 -1.88 30.24 -13.10
C LEU A 331 -2.90 29.30 -13.76
N LEU A 332 -2.66 27.99 -13.72
CA LEU A 332 -3.50 26.99 -14.39
C LEU A 332 -4.98 27.03 -13.91
N ARG A 333 -5.24 27.48 -12.67
CA ARG A 333 -6.59 27.63 -12.10
C ARG A 333 -7.44 28.67 -12.84
N ARG A 334 -6.83 29.66 -13.49
CA ARG A 334 -7.55 30.75 -14.17
C ARG A 334 -8.29 30.27 -15.43
N ALA A 335 -7.83 29.19 -16.06
CA ALA A 335 -8.46 28.55 -17.23
C ALA A 335 -8.62 29.46 -18.47
N GLU A 336 -7.66 30.35 -18.68
CA GLU A 336 -7.60 31.32 -19.78
C GLU A 336 -6.49 30.94 -20.79
N VAL A 337 -6.68 31.28 -22.08
CA VAL A 337 -5.77 30.90 -23.18
C VAL A 337 -4.37 31.49 -22.99
N ASP A 338 -4.30 32.80 -22.73
CA ASP A 338 -3.02 33.48 -22.49
C ASP A 338 -2.30 32.93 -21.25
N VAL A 339 -3.07 32.42 -20.28
CA VAL A 339 -2.52 31.80 -19.08
C VAL A 339 -1.93 30.42 -19.36
N ASP A 340 -2.55 29.62 -20.23
CA ASP A 340 -1.99 28.32 -20.62
C ASP A 340 -0.64 28.49 -21.36
N ALA A 341 -0.50 29.51 -22.21
CA ALA A 341 0.78 29.82 -22.88
C ALA A 341 1.88 30.22 -21.88
N ASN A 342 1.52 31.01 -20.86
CA ASN A 342 2.45 31.36 -19.78
C ASN A 342 2.85 30.13 -18.96
N VAL A 343 1.90 29.26 -18.62
CA VAL A 343 2.18 27.99 -17.91
C VAL A 343 3.14 27.11 -18.71
N LEU A 344 2.94 26.97 -20.03
CA LEU A 344 3.87 26.22 -20.88
C LEU A 344 5.28 26.82 -20.86
N THR A 345 5.39 28.14 -21.04
CA THR A 345 6.68 28.86 -21.01
C THR A 345 7.40 28.69 -19.68
N ASP A 346 6.68 28.82 -18.56
CA ASP A 346 7.26 28.71 -17.23
C ASP A 346 7.69 27.27 -16.90
N ILE A 347 6.88 26.28 -17.26
CA ILE A 347 7.25 24.87 -17.11
C ILE A 347 8.49 24.58 -17.98
N GLU A 348 8.55 25.06 -19.22
CA GLU A 348 9.71 24.88 -20.10
C GLU A 348 10.97 25.56 -19.54
N GLY A 349 10.86 26.74 -18.93
CA GLY A 349 11.96 27.38 -18.21
C GLY A 349 12.46 26.59 -16.99
N LEU A 350 11.60 25.76 -16.39
CA LEU A 350 11.94 24.93 -15.23
C LEU A 350 12.53 23.57 -15.61
N ILE A 351 11.94 22.87 -16.60
CA ILE A 351 12.27 21.47 -16.95
C ILE A 351 12.73 21.27 -18.41
N GLY A 352 12.74 22.31 -19.24
CA GLY A 352 13.25 22.28 -20.62
C GLY A 352 14.76 22.01 -20.71
N GLN A 353 15.34 21.97 -21.91
CA GLN A 353 16.76 21.58 -22.12
C GLN A 353 17.74 22.34 -21.22
N ASN A 354 17.52 23.65 -21.04
CA ASN A 354 18.30 24.53 -20.17
C ASN A 354 17.57 24.87 -18.86
N GLY A 355 16.60 24.04 -18.47
CA GLY A 355 15.70 24.32 -17.35
C GLY A 355 16.41 24.31 -16.00
N ALA A 356 15.95 25.16 -15.08
CA ALA A 356 16.59 25.38 -13.78
C ALA A 356 16.77 24.10 -12.94
N LEU A 357 15.84 23.13 -12.99
CA LEU A 357 15.98 21.89 -12.20
C LEU A 357 17.19 21.05 -12.61
N LYS A 358 17.62 21.12 -13.87
CA LYS A 358 18.75 20.32 -14.37
C LYS A 358 20.06 20.79 -13.77
N SER A 359 20.31 22.10 -13.76
CA SER A 359 21.51 22.66 -13.15
C SER A 359 21.47 22.56 -11.62
N GLU A 360 20.32 22.81 -11.00
CA GLU A 360 20.16 22.75 -9.54
C GLU A 360 20.31 21.34 -8.98
N PHE A 361 19.75 20.32 -9.64
CA PHE A 361 19.68 18.94 -9.13
C PHE A 361 20.48 17.91 -9.94
N LYS A 362 21.32 18.36 -10.89
CA LYS A 362 22.16 17.48 -11.74
C LYS A 362 21.35 16.43 -12.49
N ILE A 363 20.14 16.78 -12.90
CA ILE A 363 19.23 15.90 -13.66
C ILE A 363 19.68 15.87 -15.12
N ALA A 364 19.61 14.70 -15.77
CA ALA A 364 19.98 14.53 -17.17
C ALA A 364 19.17 15.45 -18.10
N ALA A 365 19.83 15.98 -19.14
CA ALA A 365 19.26 16.98 -20.04
C ALA A 365 18.08 16.45 -20.87
N ASP A 366 17.98 15.15 -21.08
CA ASP A 366 16.95 14.46 -21.83
C ASP A 366 15.89 13.78 -20.94
N ARG A 367 15.97 13.95 -19.61
CA ARG A 367 15.07 13.27 -18.67
C ARG A 367 13.60 13.59 -18.94
N PHE A 368 13.28 14.88 -19.11
CA PHE A 368 11.91 15.36 -19.25
C PHE A 368 11.53 15.46 -20.73
N LYS A 369 10.60 14.60 -21.16
CA LYS A 369 10.09 14.59 -22.54
C LYS A 369 8.95 15.62 -22.68
N LEU A 370 9.18 16.69 -23.42
CA LEU A 370 8.17 17.74 -23.66
C LEU A 370 7.40 17.57 -24.99
N ASN A 371 7.75 16.57 -25.79
CA ASN A 371 7.16 16.28 -27.09
C ASN A 371 6.28 15.03 -27.07
#